data_AF-A0A2E7RHG3-F1
#
_entry.id   AF-A0A2E7RHG3-F1
#
_cell.length_a   1.000
_cell.length_b   1.000
_cell.length_c   1.000
_cell.angle_alpha   90.00
_cell.angle_beta   90.00
_cell.angle_gamma   90.00
#
_symmetry.space_group_name_H-M   'P 1'
#
loop_
_entity.id
_entity.type
_entity.pdbx_description
1 polymer ?
#
loop_
_entity_poly.entity_id
_entity_poly.type
_entity_poly.pdbx_seq_one_letter_code
_entity_poly.pdbx_strand_id
1 'polypeptide(L)'
;MYDRTEFLDTIRNARSSSRLLCAGFQRDLSALLDGELGEQHSRRSLAHLETCGHCAEFFQAIRLQALAHRDLAVPGSLAKRIRRLRGQDLFEGLTDSEIVRRLANALYELGKAYVLTANDNSYLLRVAEEPVQLGELEALEAVELAEAAEETGACFISKEILEEKSDDFLLQGRKLLSEALTLKPKFAEARLYSGFVHQLLDNMDASAQEYREVFLRTDRPTNRAHAAIQLGQLYDHQGENRLALRMYRWVVASGLVERKPEFAFVLYNIAVEHLSLGDVSSATAMLKRIRQSYPEVWKQSIEWLRQSPELLAVLRSDSECRSRIEALEPEFFAA
;
A
#
# COMPACT_ATOMS: atom_id res chain seq x y z
N MET A 1 -24.41 4.13 -4.22
CA MET A 1 -25.66 4.51 -3.51
C MET A 1 -25.93 3.40 -2.52
N TYR A 2 -25.79 3.65 -1.21
CA TYR A 2 -25.91 2.61 -0.17
C TYR A 2 -27.31 2.01 -0.18
N ASP A 3 -27.46 0.70 0.07
CA ASP A 3 -28.76 0.13 0.38
C ASP A 3 -29.28 0.81 1.65
N ARG A 4 -30.36 1.59 1.48
CA ARG A 4 -30.94 2.40 2.54
C ARG A 4 -31.48 1.55 3.68
N THR A 5 -31.87 0.31 3.39
CA THR A 5 -32.42 -0.63 4.37
C THR A 5 -31.31 -1.16 5.25
N GLU A 6 -30.27 -1.72 4.63
CA GLU A 6 -29.05 -2.19 5.31
C GLU A 6 -28.43 -1.07 6.16
N PHE A 7 -28.31 0.14 5.61
CA PHE A 7 -27.82 1.31 6.34
C PHE A 7 -28.61 1.61 7.63
N LEU A 8 -29.95 1.64 7.55
CA LEU A 8 -30.79 1.95 8.71
C LEU A 8 -30.74 0.86 9.77
N ASP A 9 -30.66 -0.40 9.34
CA ASP A 9 -30.57 -1.55 10.23
C ASP A 9 -29.23 -1.60 10.95
N THR A 10 -28.09 -1.36 10.27
CA THR A 10 -26.78 -1.25 10.92
C THR A 10 -26.77 -0.14 11.99
N ILE A 11 -27.29 1.06 11.66
CA ILE A 11 -27.34 2.18 12.62
C ILE A 11 -28.25 1.85 13.81
N ARG A 12 -29.36 1.15 13.59
CA ARG A 12 -30.28 0.74 14.65
C ARG A 12 -29.62 -0.27 15.58
N ASN A 13 -29.00 -1.31 15.02
CA ASN A 13 -28.33 -2.38 15.77
C ASN A 13 -27.19 -1.84 16.64
N ALA A 14 -26.36 -0.95 16.06
CA ALA A 14 -25.28 -0.29 16.79
C ALA A 14 -25.76 0.59 17.96
N ARG A 15 -27.03 1.06 17.93
CA ARG A 15 -27.65 1.82 19.02
C ARG A 15 -28.35 0.96 20.05
N SER A 16 -28.94 -0.17 19.64
CA SER A 16 -29.84 -0.97 20.48
C SER A 16 -29.18 -2.14 21.21
N SER A 17 -28.01 -2.61 20.77
CA SER A 17 -27.34 -3.73 21.44
C SER A 17 -26.81 -3.29 22.82
N SER A 18 -26.76 -4.20 23.79
CA SER A 18 -26.30 -3.95 25.17
C SER A 18 -24.81 -4.28 25.43
N ARG A 19 -24.14 -4.95 24.48
CA ARG A 19 -22.74 -5.41 24.64
C ARG A 19 -21.72 -4.30 24.37
N LEU A 20 -20.81 -4.05 25.31
CA LEU A 20 -19.68 -3.11 25.15
C LEU A 20 -18.74 -3.55 24.03
N LEU A 21 -17.98 -2.60 23.47
CA LEU A 21 -16.90 -2.92 22.52
C LEU A 21 -15.81 -3.73 23.22
N CYS A 22 -15.13 -4.59 22.47
CA CYS A 22 -13.95 -5.28 22.98
C CYS A 22 -12.85 -4.25 23.26
N ALA A 23 -12.26 -4.30 24.46
CA ALA A 23 -11.25 -3.31 24.90
C ALA A 23 -10.01 -3.29 23.98
N GLY A 24 -9.55 -4.46 23.54
CA GLY A 24 -8.44 -4.58 22.59
C GLY A 24 -8.72 -3.85 21.27
N PHE A 25 -9.89 -4.11 20.67
CA PHE A 25 -10.31 -3.43 19.45
C PHE A 25 -10.50 -1.92 19.64
N GLN A 26 -11.07 -1.48 20.77
CA GLN A 26 -11.23 -0.05 21.05
C GLN A 26 -9.86 0.66 21.12
N ARG A 27 -8.86 0.03 21.75
CA ARG A 27 -7.49 0.56 21.82
C ARG A 27 -6.85 0.65 20.43
N ASP A 28 -6.93 -0.42 19.64
CA ASP A 28 -6.32 -0.45 18.30
C ASP A 28 -7.02 0.52 17.34
N LEU A 29 -8.35 0.62 17.41
CA LEU A 29 -9.10 1.61 16.64
C LEU A 29 -8.76 3.04 17.07
N SER A 30 -8.55 3.31 18.36
CA SER A 30 -8.07 4.62 18.81
C SER A 30 -6.71 4.96 18.20
N ALA A 31 -5.75 4.05 18.27
CA ALA A 31 -4.43 4.23 17.68
C ALA A 31 -4.52 4.53 16.16
N LEU A 32 -5.37 3.80 15.42
CA LEU A 32 -5.61 4.06 14.00
C LEU A 32 -6.25 5.43 13.73
N LEU A 33 -7.18 5.87 14.58
CA LEU A 33 -7.82 7.18 14.47
C LEU A 33 -6.85 8.32 14.77
N ASP A 34 -6.00 8.15 15.77
CA ASP A 34 -4.98 9.12 16.17
C ASP A 34 -3.81 9.18 15.17
N GLY A 35 -3.67 8.16 14.32
CA GLY A 35 -2.57 8.03 13.37
C GLY A 35 -1.28 7.59 14.05
N GLU A 36 -1.39 6.83 15.13
CA GLU A 36 -0.28 6.08 15.72
C GLU A 36 0.04 4.92 14.76
N LEU A 37 0.91 5.19 13.80
CA LEU A 37 1.20 4.33 12.65
C LEU A 37 2.00 3.09 13.07
N GLY A 38 1.29 2.02 13.46
CA GLY A 38 1.86 0.69 13.61
C GLY A 38 1.07 -0.32 12.78
N GLU A 39 1.73 -1.01 11.85
CA GLU A 39 1.11 -2.05 11.00
C GLU A 39 0.40 -3.13 11.85
N GLN A 40 0.91 -3.37 13.06
CA GLN A 40 0.33 -4.26 14.06
C GLN A 40 -1.09 -3.85 14.50
N HIS A 41 -1.41 -2.55 14.61
CA HIS A 41 -2.77 -2.10 14.97
C HIS A 41 -3.77 -2.36 13.86
N SER A 42 -3.37 -2.12 12.60
CA SER A 42 -4.19 -2.39 11.42
C SER A 42 -4.46 -3.88 11.27
N ARG A 43 -3.43 -4.72 11.41
CA ARG A 43 -3.55 -6.19 11.35
C ARG A 43 -4.43 -6.76 12.46
N ARG A 44 -4.26 -6.32 13.72
CA ARG A 44 -5.11 -6.76 14.85
C ARG A 44 -6.55 -6.29 14.72
N SER A 45 -6.76 -5.07 14.24
CA SER A 45 -8.11 -4.53 13.99
C SER A 45 -8.81 -5.28 12.87
N LEU A 46 -8.12 -5.54 11.75
CA LEU A 46 -8.62 -6.42 10.68
C LEU A 46 -9.02 -7.78 11.25
N ALA A 47 -8.09 -8.43 11.98
CA ALA A 47 -8.33 -9.75 12.51
C ALA A 47 -9.57 -9.81 13.43
N HIS A 48 -9.74 -8.77 14.27
CA HIS A 48 -10.88 -8.65 15.14
C HIS A 48 -12.20 -8.41 14.39
N LEU A 49 -12.18 -7.62 13.31
CA LEU A 49 -13.39 -7.34 12.51
C LEU A 49 -13.92 -8.58 11.80
N GLU A 50 -13.05 -9.52 11.44
CA GLU A 50 -13.44 -10.79 10.80
C GLU A 50 -14.09 -11.79 11.77
N THR A 51 -13.80 -11.69 13.06
CA THR A 51 -14.26 -12.66 14.07
C THR A 51 -15.32 -12.11 15.01
N CYS A 52 -15.41 -10.78 15.16
CA CYS A 52 -16.33 -10.12 16.08
C CYS A 52 -17.38 -9.27 15.35
N GLY A 53 -18.56 -9.87 15.11
CA GLY A 53 -19.68 -9.18 14.46
C GLY A 53 -20.12 -7.89 15.16
N HIS A 54 -20.00 -7.81 16.49
CA HIS A 54 -20.41 -6.60 17.24
C HIS A 54 -19.50 -5.40 16.99
N CYS A 55 -18.19 -5.63 16.91
CA CYS A 55 -17.21 -4.59 16.60
C CYS A 55 -17.26 -4.24 15.11
N ALA A 56 -17.52 -5.21 14.24
CA ALA A 56 -17.76 -4.99 12.82
C ALA A 56 -18.99 -4.11 12.56
N GLU A 57 -20.13 -4.39 13.21
CA GLU A 57 -21.34 -3.56 13.13
C GLU A 57 -21.09 -2.13 13.61
N PHE A 58 -20.37 -1.97 14.72
CA PHE A 58 -20.00 -0.66 15.24
C PHE A 58 -19.13 0.12 14.25
N PHE A 59 -18.07 -0.52 13.73
CA PHE A 59 -17.16 0.09 12.76
C PHE A 59 -17.89 0.48 11.47
N GLN A 60 -18.79 -0.39 10.99
CA GLN A 60 -19.68 -0.09 9.87
C GLN A 60 -20.58 1.12 10.16
N ALA A 61 -21.13 1.23 11.37
CA ALA A 61 -22.01 2.34 11.74
C ALA A 61 -21.28 3.69 11.75
N ILE A 62 -20.10 3.80 12.38
CA ILE A 62 -19.33 5.06 12.40
C ILE A 62 -18.88 5.48 10.99
N ARG A 63 -18.49 4.50 10.16
CA ARG A 63 -18.10 4.69 8.76
C ARG A 63 -19.26 5.24 7.93
N LEU A 64 -20.41 4.59 7.99
CA LEU A 64 -21.62 5.03 7.29
C LEU A 64 -22.11 6.41 7.75
N GLN A 65 -21.95 6.74 9.04
CA GLN A 65 -22.26 8.08 9.55
C GLN A 65 -21.34 9.17 8.96
N ALA A 66 -20.04 8.91 8.85
CA ALA A 66 -19.09 9.86 8.27
C ALA A 66 -19.35 10.08 6.77
N LEU A 67 -19.63 9.00 6.04
CA LEU A 67 -19.98 9.05 4.62
C LEU A 67 -21.26 9.85 4.38
N ALA A 68 -22.32 9.56 5.14
CA ALA A 68 -23.58 10.32 5.06
C ALA A 68 -23.43 11.79 5.49
N HIS A 69 -22.53 12.09 6.43
CA HIS A 69 -22.24 13.47 6.82
C HIS A 69 -21.61 14.27 5.67
N ARG A 70 -20.69 13.66 4.91
CA ARG A 70 -20.10 14.29 3.71
C ARG A 70 -21.18 14.72 2.72
N ASP A 71 -22.18 13.86 2.49
CA ASP A 71 -23.24 14.11 1.51
C ASP A 71 -24.23 15.19 1.97
N LEU A 72 -24.52 15.26 3.27
CA LEU A 72 -25.51 16.19 3.84
C LEU A 72 -24.91 17.53 4.28
N ALA A 73 -23.61 17.59 4.55
CA ALA A 73 -22.84 18.77 4.95
C ALA A 73 -23.43 19.60 6.11
N VAL A 74 -24.23 18.98 7.00
CA VAL A 74 -24.82 19.68 8.17
C VAL A 74 -23.79 19.75 9.31
N PRO A 75 -23.29 20.94 9.71
CA PRO A 75 -22.26 21.08 10.73
C PRO A 75 -22.71 20.62 12.13
N GLY A 76 -21.79 19.99 12.87
CA GLY A 76 -22.03 19.46 14.23
C GLY A 76 -22.93 18.23 14.28
N SER A 77 -23.41 17.77 13.12
CA SER A 77 -24.38 16.68 13.04
C SER A 77 -23.71 15.31 13.16
N LEU A 78 -22.44 15.19 12.75
CA LEU A 78 -21.72 13.93 12.81
C LEU A 78 -21.34 13.58 14.25
N ALA A 79 -20.67 14.49 14.96
CA ALA A 79 -20.29 14.29 16.35
C ALA A 79 -21.52 13.94 17.22
N LYS A 80 -22.65 14.65 17.02
CA LYS A 80 -23.91 14.37 17.72
C LYS A 80 -24.48 12.99 17.40
N ARG A 81 -24.36 12.50 16.15
CA ARG A 81 -24.84 11.17 15.76
C ARG A 81 -23.93 10.06 16.28
N ILE A 82 -22.61 10.26 16.26
CA ILE A 82 -21.62 9.29 16.75
C ILE A 82 -21.67 9.15 18.28
N ARG A 83 -21.89 10.23 19.04
CA ARG A 83 -22.10 10.14 20.50
C ARG A 83 -23.26 9.24 20.94
N ARG A 84 -24.17 8.89 20.01
CA ARG A 84 -25.28 7.97 20.27
C ARG A 84 -24.94 6.51 19.94
N LEU A 85 -23.75 6.26 19.39
CA LEU A 85 -23.22 4.94 19.15
C LEU A 85 -22.35 4.50 20.34
N ARG A 86 -22.00 3.22 20.38
CA ARG A 86 -21.04 2.66 21.34
C ARG A 86 -19.67 3.32 21.17
N GLY A 87 -18.79 3.27 22.17
CA GLY A 87 -17.44 3.84 22.05
C GLY A 87 -17.39 5.37 21.93
N GLN A 88 -18.30 6.08 22.60
CA GLN A 88 -18.39 7.55 22.62
C GLN A 88 -17.04 8.21 22.96
N ASP A 89 -16.24 7.57 23.80
CA ASP A 89 -14.94 8.07 24.28
C ASP A 89 -13.93 8.22 23.14
N LEU A 90 -14.04 7.43 22.05
CA LEU A 90 -13.14 7.50 20.88
C LEU A 90 -13.23 8.84 20.13
N PHE A 91 -14.37 9.53 20.24
CA PHE A 91 -14.65 10.76 19.49
C PHE A 91 -15.02 11.93 20.40
N GLU A 92 -14.80 11.78 21.70
CA GLU A 92 -15.10 12.83 22.66
C GLU A 92 -14.25 14.08 22.38
N GLY A 93 -14.88 15.26 22.44
CA GLY A 93 -14.21 16.53 22.16
C GLY A 93 -13.86 16.79 20.69
N LEU A 94 -14.05 15.83 19.77
CA LEU A 94 -13.68 16.01 18.36
C LEU A 94 -14.74 16.78 17.57
N THR A 95 -14.28 17.57 16.60
CA THR A 95 -15.14 18.25 15.62
C THR A 95 -15.52 17.30 14.48
N ASP A 96 -16.59 17.63 13.73
CA ASP A 96 -16.99 16.83 12.56
C ASP A 96 -15.83 16.66 11.56
N SER A 97 -15.06 17.72 11.28
CA SER A 97 -13.91 17.67 10.37
C SER A 97 -12.79 16.78 10.90
N GLU A 98 -12.53 16.81 12.20
CA GLU A 98 -11.52 15.96 12.84
C GLU A 98 -11.92 14.49 12.79
N ILE A 99 -13.19 14.19 13.08
CA ILE A 99 -13.76 12.84 12.95
C ILE A 99 -13.60 12.32 11.52
N VAL A 100 -13.99 13.12 10.51
CA VAL A 100 -13.86 12.73 9.09
C VAL A 100 -12.41 12.46 8.73
N ARG A 101 -11.48 13.33 9.15
CA ARG A 101 -10.04 13.19 8.86
C ARG A 101 -9.46 11.92 9.48
N ARG A 102 -9.75 11.67 10.75
CA ARG A 102 -9.27 10.48 11.49
C ARG A 102 -9.86 9.19 10.93
N LEU A 103 -11.17 9.18 10.64
CA LEU A 103 -11.81 8.03 10.00
C LEU A 103 -11.24 7.76 8.61
N ALA A 104 -10.98 8.80 7.80
CA ALA A 104 -10.33 8.60 6.50
C ALA A 104 -8.97 7.91 6.64
N ASN A 105 -8.16 8.29 7.63
CA ASN A 105 -6.88 7.65 7.92
C ASN A 105 -7.07 6.19 8.39
N ALA A 106 -7.98 5.92 9.33
CA ALA A 106 -8.25 4.56 9.81
C ALA A 106 -8.76 3.64 8.68
N LEU A 107 -9.63 4.15 7.80
CA LEU A 107 -10.10 3.42 6.62
C LEU A 107 -8.97 3.12 5.64
N TYR A 108 -8.05 4.06 5.44
CA TYR A 108 -6.86 3.83 4.63
C TYR A 108 -5.97 2.73 5.22
N GLU A 109 -5.65 2.80 6.51
CA GLU A 109 -4.76 1.83 7.17
C GLU A 109 -5.36 0.43 7.19
N LEU A 110 -6.66 0.31 7.49
CA LEU A 110 -7.36 -0.97 7.39
C LEU A 110 -7.44 -1.46 5.94
N GLY A 111 -7.77 -0.57 4.99
CA GLY A 111 -7.82 -0.91 3.58
C GLY A 111 -6.49 -1.44 3.05
N LYS A 112 -5.38 -0.78 3.42
CA LYS A 112 -4.01 -1.24 3.15
C LYS A 112 -3.78 -2.63 3.76
N ALA A 113 -4.14 -2.85 5.02
CA ALA A 113 -3.95 -4.14 5.68
C ALA A 113 -4.69 -5.27 4.95
N TYR A 114 -5.97 -5.06 4.60
CA TYR A 114 -6.75 -6.04 3.83
C TYR A 114 -6.10 -6.39 2.47
N VAL A 115 -5.61 -5.38 1.74
CA VAL A 115 -4.94 -5.58 0.45
C VAL A 115 -3.63 -6.35 0.60
N LEU A 116 -2.83 -6.02 1.61
CA LEU A 116 -1.54 -6.68 1.85
C LEU A 116 -1.73 -8.12 2.30
N THR A 117 -2.73 -8.40 3.15
CA THR A 117 -3.10 -9.74 3.57
C THR A 117 -3.60 -10.61 2.42
N ALA A 118 -4.32 -10.04 1.44
CA ALA A 118 -4.78 -10.78 0.27
C ALA A 118 -3.65 -11.19 -0.69
N ASN A 119 -2.49 -10.52 -0.64
CA ASN A 119 -1.45 -10.61 -1.69
C ASN A 119 -0.05 -10.96 -1.15
N ASP A 120 0.02 -11.77 -0.09
CA ASP A 120 1.26 -12.26 0.55
C ASP A 120 2.30 -11.17 0.86
N ASN A 121 1.86 -9.94 1.17
CA ASN A 121 2.72 -8.76 1.37
C ASN A 121 3.67 -8.45 0.19
N SER A 122 3.46 -9.01 -1.01
CA SER A 122 4.43 -8.97 -2.13
C SER A 122 4.62 -7.58 -2.78
N TYR A 123 3.88 -6.56 -2.32
CA TYR A 123 3.99 -5.21 -2.84
C TYR A 123 4.74 -4.29 -1.87
N LEU A 124 6.07 -4.45 -1.82
CA LEU A 124 6.93 -3.54 -1.07
C LEU A 124 7.32 -2.32 -1.92
N LEU A 125 6.37 -1.40 -2.07
CA LEU A 125 6.68 0.03 -1.99
C LEU A 125 5.94 0.53 -0.77
N ARG A 126 6.65 0.65 0.36
CA ARG A 126 6.13 1.26 1.59
C ARG A 126 5.80 2.72 1.31
N VAL A 127 4.56 2.98 0.87
CA VAL A 127 4.11 4.27 0.32
C VAL A 127 4.18 5.41 1.35
N ALA A 128 4.27 5.11 2.64
CA ALA A 128 4.62 6.08 3.67
C ALA A 128 5.11 5.38 4.94
N GLU A 129 6.42 5.30 5.11
CA GLU A 129 7.03 5.28 6.44
C GLU A 129 7.93 6.52 6.55
N GLU A 130 7.61 7.42 7.48
CA GLU A 130 8.68 8.19 8.13
C GLU A 130 9.38 7.22 9.09
N PRO A 131 10.72 7.20 9.10
CA PRO A 131 11.48 6.07 9.60
C PRO A 131 11.32 5.93 11.11
N VAL A 132 10.72 4.84 11.56
CA VAL A 132 11.11 4.25 12.84
C VAL A 132 12.31 3.36 12.54
N GLN A 133 13.47 3.68 13.12
CA GLN A 133 14.61 2.77 13.10
C GLN A 133 14.23 1.53 13.90
N LEU A 134 13.98 0.41 13.22
CA LEU A 134 14.11 -0.92 13.81
C LEU A 134 14.71 -1.84 12.76
N GLY A 135 15.70 -2.63 13.19
CA GLY A 135 16.49 -3.51 12.37
C GLY A 135 15.67 -4.61 11.69
N GLU A 136 16.29 -5.21 10.69
CA GLU A 136 15.81 -6.34 9.89
C GLU A 136 15.11 -7.38 10.77
N LEU A 137 13.89 -7.77 10.38
CA LEU A 137 13.19 -8.90 10.97
C LEU A 137 12.61 -9.78 9.86
N GLU A 138 13.29 -10.90 9.63
CA GLU A 138 12.78 -12.06 8.90
C GLU A 138 11.91 -12.93 9.83
N ALA A 139 10.87 -13.56 9.25
CA ALA A 139 10.15 -14.76 9.71
C ALA A 139 9.58 -14.85 11.16
N LEU A 140 9.91 -13.91 12.05
CA LEU A 140 9.45 -13.85 13.44
C LEU A 140 8.01 -13.35 13.60
N GLU A 141 7.46 -12.68 12.57
CA GLU A 141 6.14 -12.05 12.65
C GLU A 141 5.00 -13.04 12.94
N ALA A 142 5.08 -14.29 12.45
CA ALA A 142 4.03 -15.29 12.67
C ALA A 142 3.97 -15.79 14.12
N VAL A 143 5.10 -15.84 14.82
CA VAL A 143 5.21 -16.31 16.21
C VAL A 143 4.90 -15.16 17.17
N GLU A 144 5.40 -13.96 16.89
CA GLU A 144 5.04 -12.75 17.65
C GLU A 144 3.55 -12.39 17.52
N LEU A 145 2.93 -12.67 16.36
CA LEU A 145 1.47 -12.56 16.17
C LEU A 145 0.68 -13.54 17.05
N ALA A 146 1.19 -14.75 17.27
CA ALA A 146 0.55 -15.74 18.13
C ALA A 146 0.67 -15.35 19.61
N GLU A 147 1.86 -14.92 20.05
CA GLU A 147 2.10 -14.48 21.43
C GLU A 147 1.35 -13.16 21.76
N ALA A 148 1.34 -12.17 20.85
CA ALA A 148 0.61 -10.92 21.04
C ALA A 148 -0.92 -11.08 20.95
N ALA A 149 -1.42 -12.08 20.21
CA ALA A 149 -2.84 -12.42 20.15
C ALA A 149 -3.33 -13.08 21.46
N GLU A 150 -2.53 -13.95 22.05
CA GLU A 150 -2.80 -14.57 23.35
C GLU A 150 -2.81 -13.54 24.50
N GLU A 151 -1.88 -12.58 24.51
CA GLU A 151 -1.80 -11.57 25.57
C GLU A 151 -2.94 -10.52 25.54
N THR A 152 -3.61 -10.33 24.40
CA THR A 152 -4.55 -9.22 24.20
C THR A 152 -6.01 -9.63 23.97
N GLY A 153 -6.29 -10.95 23.89
CA GLY A 153 -7.62 -11.46 23.57
C GLY A 153 -8.06 -11.12 22.14
N ALA A 154 -7.11 -10.80 21.26
CA ALA A 154 -7.36 -10.68 19.83
C ALA A 154 -7.51 -12.08 19.25
N CYS A 155 -8.59 -12.35 18.51
CA CYS A 155 -8.78 -13.65 17.87
C CYS A 155 -7.64 -13.90 16.87
N PHE A 156 -6.93 -15.00 17.07
CA PHE A 156 -6.04 -15.59 16.08
C PHE A 156 -6.84 -15.90 14.81
N ILE A 157 -6.44 -15.34 13.67
CA ILE A 157 -6.89 -15.84 12.36
C ILE A 157 -5.81 -16.78 11.86
N SER A 158 -6.18 -18.03 11.63
CA SER A 158 -5.25 -19.00 11.09
C SER A 158 -4.90 -18.67 9.64
N LYS A 159 -3.71 -19.05 9.21
CA LYS A 159 -3.22 -18.82 7.85
C LYS A 159 -4.17 -19.39 6.80
N GLU A 160 -4.79 -20.53 7.09
CA GLU A 160 -5.76 -21.20 6.22
C GLU A 160 -7.02 -20.35 6.00
N ILE A 161 -7.51 -19.65 7.03
CA ILE A 161 -8.65 -18.73 6.90
C ILE A 161 -8.28 -17.49 6.07
N LEU A 162 -7.03 -17.03 6.16
CA LEU A 162 -6.54 -15.90 5.35
C LEU A 162 -6.48 -16.29 3.86
N GLU A 163 -5.99 -17.49 3.56
CA GLU A 163 -5.91 -18.03 2.21
C GLU A 163 -7.31 -18.27 1.60
N GLU A 164 -8.26 -18.82 2.38
CA GLU A 164 -9.65 -19.04 1.95
C GLU A 164 -10.41 -17.73 1.66
N LYS A 165 -10.02 -16.61 2.28
CA LYS A 165 -10.69 -15.30 2.18
C LYS A 165 -9.97 -14.29 1.30
N SER A 166 -8.90 -14.65 0.60
CA SER A 166 -8.08 -13.68 -0.14
C SER A 166 -8.89 -12.76 -1.09
N ASP A 167 -9.81 -13.33 -1.87
CA ASP A 167 -10.68 -12.56 -2.77
C ASP A 167 -11.64 -11.61 -2.02
N ASP A 168 -12.17 -12.02 -0.87
CA ASP A 168 -13.04 -11.17 -0.03
C ASP A 168 -12.23 -10.03 0.59
N PHE A 169 -11.00 -10.30 1.04
CA PHE A 169 -10.11 -9.29 1.60
C PHE A 169 -9.69 -8.25 0.57
N LEU A 170 -9.40 -8.65 -0.67
CA LEU A 170 -9.11 -7.68 -1.73
C LEU A 170 -10.33 -6.76 -1.99
N LEU A 171 -11.55 -7.31 -1.97
CA LEU A 171 -12.79 -6.53 -2.12
C LEU A 171 -13.05 -5.60 -0.92
N GLN A 172 -12.82 -6.05 0.32
CA GLN A 172 -12.91 -5.21 1.52
C GLN A 172 -11.89 -4.08 1.50
N GLY A 173 -10.64 -4.40 1.14
CA GLY A 173 -9.56 -3.43 0.97
C GLY A 173 -9.93 -2.34 -0.03
N ARG A 174 -10.42 -2.74 -1.21
CA ARG A 174 -10.93 -1.81 -2.23
C ARG A 174 -12.03 -0.89 -1.70
N LYS A 175 -13.01 -1.45 -0.98
CA LYS A 175 -14.14 -0.71 -0.42
C LYS A 175 -13.64 0.34 0.59
N LEU A 176 -12.79 -0.05 1.52
CA LEU A 176 -12.25 0.84 2.55
C LEU A 176 -11.39 1.96 1.95
N LEU A 177 -10.56 1.67 0.96
CA LEU A 177 -9.76 2.67 0.23
C LEU A 177 -10.65 3.67 -0.53
N SER A 178 -11.71 3.19 -1.18
CA SER A 178 -12.68 4.05 -1.88
C SER A 178 -13.43 4.97 -0.89
N GLU A 179 -13.81 4.44 0.27
CA GLU A 179 -14.44 5.23 1.34
C GLU A 179 -13.45 6.24 1.96
N ALA A 180 -12.18 5.88 2.13
CA ALA A 180 -11.13 6.81 2.55
C ALA A 180 -10.95 7.96 1.56
N LEU A 181 -10.92 7.67 0.25
CA LEU A 181 -10.86 8.68 -0.83
C LEU A 181 -12.15 9.51 -0.91
N THR A 182 -13.28 8.93 -0.54
CA THR A 182 -14.54 9.66 -0.39
C THR A 182 -14.41 10.68 0.73
N LEU A 183 -13.97 10.30 1.93
CA LEU A 183 -13.81 11.23 3.04
C LEU A 183 -12.66 12.24 2.83
N LYS A 184 -11.59 11.84 2.14
CA LYS A 184 -10.40 12.65 1.88
C LYS A 184 -9.94 12.50 0.42
N PRO A 185 -10.50 13.29 -0.52
CA PRO A 185 -10.23 13.14 -1.97
C PRO A 185 -8.77 13.31 -2.39
N LYS A 186 -7.98 14.08 -1.63
CA LYS A 186 -6.54 14.32 -1.89
C LYS A 186 -5.62 13.37 -1.11
N PHE A 187 -6.13 12.21 -0.69
CA PHE A 187 -5.32 11.23 0.04
C PHE A 187 -4.44 10.41 -0.91
N ALA A 188 -3.24 10.92 -1.17
CA ALA A 188 -2.31 10.34 -2.15
C ALA A 188 -1.94 8.87 -1.83
N GLU A 189 -1.73 8.53 -0.55
CA GLU A 189 -1.36 7.19 -0.11
C GLU A 189 -2.49 6.19 -0.36
N ALA A 190 -3.73 6.52 0.03
CA ALA A 190 -4.90 5.70 -0.27
C ALA A 190 -5.12 5.52 -1.77
N ARG A 191 -4.81 6.55 -2.56
CA ARG A 191 -4.91 6.51 -4.02
C ARG A 191 -3.88 5.59 -4.66
N LEU A 192 -2.64 5.57 -4.15
CA LEU A 192 -1.60 4.63 -4.58
C LEU A 192 -2.05 3.18 -4.34
N TYR A 193 -2.57 2.86 -3.15
CA TYR A 193 -3.09 1.53 -2.88
C TYR A 193 -4.36 1.21 -3.71
N SER A 194 -5.21 2.19 -4.01
CA SER A 194 -6.34 2.00 -4.93
C SER A 194 -5.87 1.62 -6.34
N GLY A 195 -4.82 2.28 -6.85
CA GLY A 195 -4.18 1.92 -8.11
C GLY A 195 -3.63 0.49 -8.09
N PHE A 196 -3.02 0.09 -6.97
CA PHE A 196 -2.50 -1.26 -6.80
C PHE A 196 -3.61 -2.32 -6.80
N VAL A 197 -4.71 -2.06 -6.10
CA VAL A 197 -5.89 -2.93 -6.14
C VAL A 197 -6.45 -3.07 -7.56
N HIS A 198 -6.49 -1.99 -8.34
CA HIS A 198 -6.91 -2.06 -9.73
C HIS A 198 -5.97 -2.94 -10.57
N GLN A 199 -4.67 -2.91 -10.32
CA GLN A 199 -3.70 -3.77 -10.99
C GLN A 199 -3.90 -5.25 -10.63
N LEU A 200 -4.15 -5.57 -9.36
CA LEU A 200 -4.47 -6.94 -8.92
C LEU A 200 -5.77 -7.48 -9.54
N LEU A 201 -6.70 -6.58 -9.88
CA LEU A 201 -7.96 -6.90 -10.55
C LEU A 201 -7.87 -6.80 -12.09
N ASP A 202 -6.66 -6.75 -12.65
CA ASP A 202 -6.37 -6.63 -14.08
C ASP A 202 -7.03 -5.42 -14.77
N ASN A 203 -7.32 -4.36 -14.00
CA ASN A 203 -7.89 -3.11 -14.50
C ASN A 203 -6.78 -2.06 -14.67
N MET A 204 -5.94 -2.26 -15.68
CA MET A 204 -4.75 -1.45 -15.93
C MET A 204 -5.07 0.03 -16.21
N ASP A 205 -6.19 0.32 -16.89
CA ASP A 205 -6.60 1.69 -17.19
C ASP A 205 -6.96 2.48 -15.92
N ALA A 206 -7.76 1.87 -15.03
CA ALA A 206 -8.09 2.48 -13.75
C ALA A 206 -6.84 2.64 -12.86
N SER A 207 -5.97 1.63 -12.85
CA SER A 207 -4.70 1.68 -12.12
C SER A 207 -3.82 2.86 -12.58
N ALA A 208 -3.62 2.98 -13.90
CA ALA A 208 -2.87 4.08 -14.49
C ALA A 208 -3.49 5.45 -14.20
N GLN A 209 -4.83 5.55 -14.18
CA GLN A 209 -5.53 6.78 -13.82
C GLN A 209 -5.23 7.18 -12.37
N GLU A 210 -5.29 6.24 -11.42
CA GLU A 210 -5.03 6.53 -10.01
C GLU A 210 -3.58 6.98 -9.78
N TYR A 211 -2.60 6.27 -10.34
CA TYR A 211 -1.20 6.68 -10.23
C TYR A 211 -0.93 8.02 -10.92
N ARG A 212 -1.53 8.27 -12.09
CA ARG A 212 -1.37 9.55 -12.79
C ARG A 212 -1.91 10.71 -11.97
N GLU A 213 -3.05 10.54 -11.30
CA GLU A 213 -3.59 11.58 -10.43
C GLU A 213 -2.65 11.85 -9.24
N VAL A 214 -2.08 10.82 -8.62
CA VAL A 214 -1.07 11.01 -7.56
C VAL A 214 0.15 11.77 -8.10
N PHE A 215 0.71 11.30 -9.22
CA PHE A 215 1.91 11.88 -9.82
C PHE A 215 1.77 13.38 -10.15
N LEU A 216 0.58 13.79 -10.61
CA LEU A 216 0.31 15.15 -11.05
C LEU A 216 -0.18 16.08 -9.93
N ARG A 217 -0.79 15.56 -8.87
CA ARG A 217 -1.53 16.39 -7.90
C ARG A 217 -0.96 16.44 -6.49
N THR A 218 -0.08 15.53 -6.11
CA THR A 218 0.53 15.57 -4.77
C THR A 218 1.79 16.42 -4.76
N ASP A 219 1.98 17.20 -3.69
CA ASP A 219 3.21 17.97 -3.47
C ASP A 219 4.29 17.12 -2.78
N ARG A 220 3.95 15.93 -2.26
CA ARG A 220 4.89 15.02 -1.58
C ARG A 220 5.77 14.29 -2.60
N PRO A 221 7.09 14.57 -2.66
CA PRO A 221 7.96 13.98 -3.69
C PRO A 221 8.01 12.44 -3.61
N THR A 222 8.01 11.87 -2.40
CA THR A 222 7.98 10.41 -2.20
C THR A 222 6.75 9.77 -2.84
N ASN A 223 5.55 10.31 -2.63
CA ASN A 223 4.32 9.77 -3.24
C ASN A 223 4.32 9.92 -4.75
N ARG A 224 4.86 11.04 -5.28
CA ARG A 224 5.06 11.20 -6.74
C ARG A 224 6.01 10.15 -7.30
N ALA A 225 7.09 9.81 -6.58
CA ALA A 225 8.02 8.79 -7.03
C ALA A 225 7.40 7.40 -7.02
N HIS A 226 6.67 7.02 -5.97
CA HIS A 226 5.90 5.77 -5.98
C HIS A 226 4.94 5.71 -7.18
N ALA A 227 4.18 6.78 -7.42
CA ALA A 227 3.30 6.86 -8.60
C ALA A 227 4.05 6.73 -9.92
N ALA A 228 5.19 7.41 -10.07
CA ALA A 228 6.01 7.34 -11.27
C ALA A 228 6.55 5.92 -11.52
N ILE A 229 7.02 5.25 -10.46
CA ILE A 229 7.52 3.87 -10.57
C ILE A 229 6.42 2.93 -11.02
N GLN A 230 5.23 3.07 -10.43
CA GLN A 230 4.08 2.23 -10.77
C GLN A 230 3.57 2.48 -12.19
N LEU A 231 3.51 3.75 -12.63
CA LEU A 231 3.25 4.08 -14.04
C LEU A 231 4.33 3.49 -14.95
N GLY A 232 5.59 3.54 -14.53
CA GLY A 232 6.70 2.95 -15.27
C GLY A 232 6.50 1.45 -15.49
N GLN A 233 6.14 0.72 -14.43
CA GLN A 233 5.86 -0.71 -14.49
C GLN A 233 4.67 -1.01 -15.41
N LEU A 234 3.58 -0.25 -15.31
CA LEU A 234 2.43 -0.43 -16.20
C LEU A 234 2.78 -0.21 -17.67
N TYR A 235 3.58 0.81 -17.98
CA TYR A 235 4.01 1.06 -19.37
C TYR A 235 4.95 -0.03 -19.88
N ASP A 236 5.87 -0.53 -19.05
CA ASP A 236 6.76 -1.64 -19.39
C ASP A 236 5.96 -2.91 -19.72
N HIS A 237 4.96 -3.26 -18.90
CA HIS A 237 4.07 -4.41 -19.16
C HIS A 237 3.27 -4.26 -20.47
N GLN A 238 3.04 -3.03 -20.91
CA GLN A 238 2.37 -2.72 -22.18
C GLN A 238 3.36 -2.66 -23.38
N GLY A 239 4.66 -2.83 -23.16
CA GLY A 239 5.71 -2.67 -24.17
C GLY A 239 6.02 -1.20 -24.52
N GLU A 240 5.48 -0.25 -23.76
CA GLU A 240 5.66 1.19 -23.94
C GLU A 240 6.95 1.68 -23.27
N ASN A 241 8.08 1.04 -23.60
CA ASN A 241 9.37 1.18 -22.91
C ASN A 241 9.87 2.63 -22.84
N ARG A 242 9.54 3.46 -23.85
CA ARG A 242 9.90 4.89 -23.85
C ARG A 242 9.14 5.68 -22.78
N LEU A 243 7.88 5.35 -22.52
CA LEU A 243 7.08 5.97 -21.47
C LEU A 243 7.54 5.49 -20.10
N ALA A 244 7.82 4.19 -19.96
CA ALA A 244 8.40 3.62 -18.74
C ALA A 244 9.72 4.30 -18.36
N LEU A 245 10.66 4.36 -19.32
CA LEU A 245 11.95 5.03 -19.16
C LEU A 245 11.80 6.50 -18.73
N ARG A 246 10.80 7.22 -19.27
CA ARG A 246 10.53 8.61 -18.88
C ARG A 246 10.14 8.72 -17.41
N MET A 247 9.30 7.81 -16.92
CA MET A 247 8.86 7.82 -15.53
C MET A 247 10.03 7.51 -14.57
N TYR A 248 10.82 6.48 -14.88
CA TYR A 248 11.97 6.13 -14.04
C TYR A 248 13.04 7.22 -14.02
N ARG A 249 13.33 7.84 -15.18
CA ARG A 249 14.27 8.99 -15.25
C ARG A 249 13.76 10.19 -14.46
N TRP A 250 12.44 10.40 -14.38
CA TRP A 250 11.90 11.45 -13.54
C TRP A 250 12.23 11.23 -12.06
N VAL A 251 12.16 9.98 -11.56
CA VAL A 251 12.52 9.66 -10.17
C VAL A 251 13.98 10.00 -9.89
N VAL A 252 14.90 9.64 -10.79
CA VAL A 252 16.31 10.01 -10.69
C VAL A 252 16.49 11.53 -10.74
N ALA A 253 15.88 12.20 -11.71
CA ALA A 253 15.99 13.65 -11.88
C ALA A 253 15.40 14.47 -10.71
N SER A 254 14.48 13.88 -9.95
CA SER A 254 13.93 14.49 -8.73
C SER A 254 14.95 14.57 -7.58
N GLY A 255 16.08 13.87 -7.69
CA GLY A 255 17.11 13.75 -6.65
C GLY A 255 16.71 12.83 -5.50
N LEU A 256 15.62 12.05 -5.64
CA LEU A 256 15.17 11.13 -4.59
C LEU A 256 16.12 9.96 -4.42
N VAL A 257 16.71 9.46 -5.50
CA VAL A 257 17.65 8.32 -5.44
C VAL A 257 18.88 8.65 -4.58
N GLU A 258 19.34 9.90 -4.60
CA GLU A 258 20.46 10.36 -3.77
C GLU A 258 20.06 10.65 -2.32
N ARG A 259 18.85 11.16 -2.08
CA ARG A 259 18.37 11.48 -0.71
C ARG A 259 17.76 10.30 0.03
N LYS A 260 17.25 9.32 -0.72
CA LYS A 260 16.48 8.17 -0.27
C LYS A 260 16.93 6.93 -1.08
N PRO A 261 18.04 6.28 -0.66
CA PRO A 261 18.64 5.16 -1.38
C PRO A 261 17.69 3.98 -1.60
N GLU A 262 16.57 3.88 -0.87
CA GLU A 262 15.52 2.90 -1.11
C GLU A 262 14.89 3.01 -2.51
N PHE A 263 15.03 4.16 -3.20
CA PHE A 263 14.59 4.33 -4.59
C PHE A 263 15.64 3.92 -5.63
N ALA A 264 16.85 3.51 -5.22
CA ALA A 264 17.95 3.24 -6.14
C ALA A 264 17.70 2.04 -7.07
N PHE A 265 16.78 1.13 -6.73
CA PHE A 265 16.35 0.06 -7.64
C PHE A 265 15.80 0.58 -8.98
N VAL A 266 15.29 1.83 -9.03
CA VAL A 266 14.82 2.44 -10.28
C VAL A 266 15.93 2.56 -11.32
N LEU A 267 17.21 2.60 -10.91
CA LEU A 267 18.34 2.56 -11.83
C LEU A 267 18.42 1.24 -12.60
N TYR A 268 18.06 0.12 -11.97
CA TYR A 268 17.95 -1.17 -12.63
C TYR A 268 16.84 -1.14 -13.68
N ASN A 269 15.66 -0.64 -13.32
CA ASN A 269 14.56 -0.53 -14.27
C ASN A 269 14.95 0.32 -15.48
N ILE A 270 15.69 1.43 -15.30
CA ILE A 270 16.23 2.22 -16.43
C ILE A 270 17.15 1.37 -17.32
N ALA A 271 18.02 0.53 -16.74
CA ALA A 271 18.87 -0.35 -17.52
C ALA A 271 18.03 -1.36 -18.33
N VAL A 272 17.00 -1.96 -17.72
CA VAL A 272 16.06 -2.86 -18.40
C VAL A 272 15.37 -2.15 -19.56
N GLU A 273 14.81 -0.96 -19.36
CA GLU A 273 14.18 -0.20 -20.44
C GLU A 273 15.13 0.09 -21.60
N HIS A 274 16.41 0.38 -21.31
CA HIS A 274 17.41 0.55 -22.34
C HIS A 274 17.67 -0.75 -23.11
N LEU A 275 17.73 -1.91 -22.44
CA LEU A 275 17.84 -3.22 -23.10
C LEU A 275 16.62 -3.52 -23.97
N SER A 276 15.42 -3.28 -23.47
CA SER A 276 14.16 -3.47 -24.22
C SER A 276 14.04 -2.54 -25.44
N LEU A 277 14.77 -1.42 -25.45
CA LEU A 277 14.89 -0.51 -26.59
C LEU A 277 16.08 -0.82 -27.52
N GLY A 278 16.89 -1.85 -27.21
CA GLY A 278 18.11 -2.20 -27.95
C GLY A 278 19.30 -1.25 -27.70
N ASP A 279 19.20 -0.33 -26.73
CA ASP A 279 20.26 0.59 -26.34
C ASP A 279 21.18 -0.04 -25.28
N VAL A 280 21.90 -1.08 -25.70
CA VAL A 280 22.77 -1.89 -24.85
C VAL A 280 23.90 -1.05 -24.23
N SER A 281 24.38 -0.03 -24.95
CA SER A 281 25.42 0.89 -24.47
C SER A 281 24.96 1.67 -23.23
N SER A 282 23.77 2.26 -23.27
CA SER A 282 23.21 2.99 -22.13
C SER A 282 22.88 2.06 -20.97
N ALA A 283 22.36 0.86 -21.25
CA ALA A 283 22.10 -0.15 -20.22
C ALA A 283 23.39 -0.52 -19.47
N THR A 284 24.47 -0.79 -20.21
CA THR A 284 25.79 -1.13 -19.62
C THR A 284 26.34 0.01 -18.76
N ALA A 285 26.21 1.26 -19.23
CA ALA A 285 26.63 2.42 -18.45
C ALA A 285 25.84 2.55 -17.15
N MET A 286 24.54 2.26 -17.17
CA MET A 286 23.70 2.28 -15.98
C MET A 286 24.07 1.15 -15.01
N LEU A 287 24.25 -0.08 -15.50
CA LEU A 287 24.71 -1.22 -14.69
C LEU A 287 26.06 -0.94 -14.01
N LYS A 288 27.00 -0.31 -14.73
CA LYS A 288 28.28 0.15 -14.15
C LYS A 288 28.07 1.17 -13.03
N ARG A 289 27.16 2.13 -13.21
CA ARG A 289 26.81 3.11 -12.16
C ARG A 289 26.22 2.42 -10.93
N ILE A 290 25.31 1.46 -11.11
CA ILE A 290 24.71 0.69 -10.02
C ILE A 290 25.81 -0.02 -9.24
N ARG A 291 26.72 -0.74 -9.91
CA ARG A 291 27.85 -1.41 -9.23
C ARG A 291 28.73 -0.47 -8.42
N GLN A 292 29.02 0.71 -8.95
CA GLN A 292 29.94 1.66 -8.33
C GLN A 292 29.33 2.39 -7.14
N SER A 293 28.03 2.71 -7.18
CA SER A 293 27.38 3.60 -6.23
C SER A 293 26.35 2.93 -5.34
N TYR A 294 25.83 1.76 -5.73
CA TYR A 294 24.75 1.05 -5.04
C TYR A 294 25.01 -0.48 -4.99
N PRO A 295 26.00 -0.95 -4.21
CA PRO A 295 26.40 -2.37 -4.20
C PRO A 295 25.29 -3.36 -3.86
N GLU A 296 24.34 -2.99 -3.00
CA GLU A 296 23.20 -3.87 -2.67
C GLU A 296 22.20 -3.96 -3.83
N VAL A 297 21.92 -2.85 -4.51
CA VAL A 297 21.10 -2.86 -5.73
C VAL A 297 21.80 -3.64 -6.84
N TRP A 298 23.13 -3.58 -6.91
CA TRP A 298 23.91 -4.40 -7.85
C TRP A 298 23.67 -5.88 -7.63
N LYS A 299 23.80 -6.39 -6.39
CA LYS A 299 23.54 -7.81 -6.08
C LYS A 299 22.15 -8.24 -6.53
N GLN A 300 21.13 -7.43 -6.24
CA GLN A 300 19.74 -7.70 -6.66
C GLN A 300 19.57 -7.66 -8.18
N SER A 301 20.18 -6.67 -8.84
CA SER A 301 20.14 -6.53 -10.31
C SER A 301 20.70 -7.75 -11.02
N ILE A 302 21.76 -8.34 -10.47
CA ILE A 302 22.38 -9.55 -11.03
C ILE A 302 21.45 -10.75 -10.91
N GLU A 303 20.77 -10.91 -9.78
CA GLU A 303 19.79 -11.98 -9.59
C GLU A 303 18.60 -11.82 -10.55
N TRP A 304 18.04 -10.62 -10.66
CA TRP A 304 16.91 -10.34 -11.56
C TRP A 304 17.27 -10.54 -13.03
N LEU A 305 18.48 -10.15 -13.45
CA LEU A 305 18.95 -10.41 -14.82
C LEU A 305 19.09 -11.92 -15.07
N ARG A 306 19.63 -12.68 -14.11
CA ARG A 306 19.75 -14.14 -14.25
C ARG A 306 18.40 -14.84 -14.41
N GLN A 307 17.37 -14.30 -13.77
CA GLN A 307 15.99 -14.78 -13.86
C GLN A 307 15.26 -14.33 -15.14
N SER A 308 15.89 -13.53 -16.01
CA SER A 308 15.30 -12.98 -17.24
C SER A 308 16.07 -13.43 -18.49
N PRO A 309 15.76 -14.62 -19.06
CA PRO A 309 16.49 -15.20 -20.19
C PRO A 309 16.55 -14.30 -21.43
N GLU A 310 15.49 -13.52 -21.69
CA GLU A 310 15.38 -12.61 -22.82
C GLU A 310 16.41 -11.48 -22.71
N LEU A 311 16.52 -10.87 -21.52
CA LEU A 311 17.48 -9.79 -21.26
C LEU A 311 18.92 -10.32 -21.30
N LEU A 312 19.17 -11.52 -20.76
CA LEU A 312 20.48 -12.16 -20.87
C LEU A 312 20.87 -12.43 -22.31
N ALA A 313 19.93 -12.88 -23.15
CA ALA A 313 20.20 -13.12 -24.56
C ALA A 313 20.64 -11.83 -25.29
N VAL A 314 19.97 -10.71 -25.02
CA VAL A 314 20.36 -9.38 -25.54
C VAL A 314 21.78 -9.03 -25.09
N LEU A 315 22.06 -9.15 -23.78
CA LEU A 315 23.39 -8.85 -23.22
C LEU A 315 24.50 -9.77 -23.75
N ARG A 316 24.21 -11.06 -23.99
CA ARG A 316 25.15 -12.05 -24.54
C ARG A 316 25.43 -11.81 -26.02
N SER A 317 24.46 -11.28 -26.77
CA SER A 317 24.56 -11.07 -28.21
C SER A 317 25.48 -9.91 -28.60
N ASP A 318 25.63 -8.92 -27.71
CA ASP A 318 26.54 -7.79 -27.89
C ASP A 318 27.90 -8.11 -27.25
N SER A 319 28.92 -8.33 -28.09
CA SER A 319 30.26 -8.72 -27.63
C SER A 319 30.94 -7.67 -26.75
N GLU A 320 30.72 -6.37 -27.02
CA GLU A 320 31.32 -5.30 -26.25
C GLU A 320 30.68 -5.19 -24.87
N CYS A 321 29.34 -5.25 -24.84
CA CYS A 321 28.56 -5.31 -23.61
C CYS A 321 28.94 -6.50 -22.75
N ARG A 322 29.00 -7.69 -23.35
CA ARG A 322 29.39 -8.92 -22.67
C ARG A 322 30.74 -8.77 -21.98
N SER A 323 31.78 -8.34 -22.71
CA SER A 323 33.11 -8.14 -22.14
C SER A 323 33.12 -7.08 -21.04
N ARG A 324 32.33 -6.00 -21.18
CA ARG A 324 32.20 -4.98 -20.13
C ARG A 324 31.52 -5.53 -18.87
N ILE A 325 30.49 -6.35 -19.00
CA ILE A 325 29.81 -6.97 -17.87
C ILE A 325 30.70 -8.03 -17.21
N GLU A 326 31.41 -8.86 -17.98
CA GLU A 326 32.38 -9.83 -17.44
C GLU A 326 33.55 -9.13 -16.72
N ALA A 327 33.98 -7.96 -17.18
CA ALA A 327 34.98 -7.15 -16.47
C ALA A 327 34.45 -6.59 -15.14
N LEU A 328 33.14 -6.38 -15.02
CA LEU A 328 32.51 -6.02 -13.76
C LEU A 328 32.36 -7.27 -12.90
N GLU A 329 31.74 -8.32 -13.42
CA GLU A 329 31.39 -9.56 -12.72
C GLU A 329 31.83 -10.78 -13.56
N PRO A 330 33.03 -11.33 -13.33
CA PRO A 330 33.62 -12.36 -14.19
C PRO A 330 32.77 -13.64 -14.33
N GLU A 331 32.01 -13.97 -13.30
CA GLU A 331 31.15 -15.17 -13.26
C GLU A 331 29.71 -14.88 -13.71
N PHE A 332 29.42 -13.69 -14.26
CA PHE A 332 28.05 -13.29 -14.57
C PHE A 332 27.38 -14.22 -15.60
N PHE A 333 28.08 -14.57 -16.68
CA PHE A 333 27.58 -15.46 -17.72
C PHE A 333 28.06 -16.92 -17.58
N ALA A 334 28.75 -17.27 -16.49
CA ALA A 334 29.36 -18.59 -16.29
C ALA A 334 28.36 -19.71 -15.93
N ALA A 335 27.06 -19.37 -15.80
CA ALA A 335 25.95 -20.28 -15.53
C ALA A 335 25.21 -20.71 -16.80
#